data_AF-A0AA42V983-F1
#
_entry.id   AF-A0AA42V983-F1
#
_cell.length_a   1.000
_cell.length_b   1.000
_cell.length_c   1.000
_cell.angle_alpha   90.00
_cell.angle_beta   90.00
_cell.angle_gamma   90.00
#
_symmetry.space_group_name_H-M   'P 1'
#
loop_
_entity.id
_entity.type
_entity.pdbx_description
1 polymer ?
#
loop_
_entity_poly.entity_id
_entity_poly.type
_entity_poly.pdbx_seq_one_letter_code
_entity_poly.pdbx_strand_id
1 'polypeptide(L)'
;MNRVVEILTANKHLFSHQHYRLLMLIAENPNSYRRDLEALDPELHYLPALNQKVSERLAVIGLEIDARSALDGTHRKLYSLREIRPDHAKSVRATCDAFGYGVYAAGGGDE
;
A
#
# COMPACT_ATOMS: atom_id res chain seq x y z
N MET A 1 -7.21 4.03 20.73
CA MET A 1 -6.97 4.62 19.40
C MET A 1 -6.01 3.72 18.65
N ASN A 2 -6.19 3.55 17.33
CA ASN A 2 -5.32 2.72 16.52
C ASN A 2 -3.98 3.45 16.33
N ARG A 3 -2.86 2.85 16.74
CA ARG A 3 -1.53 3.50 16.76
C ARG A 3 -1.11 4.03 15.38
N VAL A 4 -1.50 3.32 14.33
CA VAL A 4 -1.32 3.72 12.92
C VAL A 4 -2.03 5.04 12.61
N VAL A 5 -3.26 5.22 13.09
CA VAL A 5 -4.05 6.45 12.90
C VAL A 5 -3.41 7.62 13.64
N GLU A 6 -2.86 7.39 14.83
CA GLU A 6 -2.14 8.42 15.60
C GLU A 6 -0.88 8.90 14.87
N ILE A 7 -0.07 7.97 14.36
CA ILE A 7 1.14 8.28 13.58
C ILE A 7 0.77 9.02 12.29
N LEU A 8 -0.27 8.58 11.58
CA LEU A 8 -0.77 9.27 10.38
C LEU A 8 -1.24 10.70 10.70
N THR A 9 -2.01 10.87 11.77
CA THR A 9 -2.56 12.16 12.18
C THR A 9 -1.44 13.15 12.55
N ALA A 10 -0.42 12.67 13.28
CA ALA A 10 0.76 13.46 13.63
C ALA A 10 1.55 13.91 12.40
N ASN A 11 1.54 13.11 11.33
CA ASN A 11 2.30 13.33 10.10
C ASN A 11 1.45 13.79 8.91
N LYS A 12 0.23 14.29 9.16
CA LYS A 12 -0.71 14.73 8.11
C LYS A 12 -0.11 15.71 7.09
N HIS A 13 0.86 16.52 7.52
CA HIS A 13 1.52 17.55 6.72
C HIS A 13 2.40 16.99 5.59
N LEU A 14 2.80 15.72 5.66
CA LEU A 14 3.60 15.05 4.63
C LEU A 14 2.77 14.58 3.43
N PHE A 15 1.44 14.60 3.55
CA PHE A 15 0.52 14.05 2.56
C PHE A 15 -0.39 15.15 2.01
N SER A 16 -0.72 15.05 0.72
CA SER A 16 -1.81 15.84 0.15
C SER A 16 -3.14 15.44 0.79
N HIS A 17 -4.12 16.35 0.83
CA HIS A 17 -5.42 16.10 1.45
C HIS A 17 -6.10 14.81 0.94
N GLN A 18 -6.04 14.56 -0.38
CA GLN A 18 -6.54 13.32 -1.00
C GLN A 18 -5.78 12.08 -0.50
N HIS A 19 -4.44 12.10 -0.51
CA HIS A 19 -3.63 10.97 -0.04
C HIS A 19 -3.87 10.67 1.44
N TYR A 20 -3.96 11.70 2.27
CA TYR A 20 -4.26 11.55 3.69
C TYR A 20 -5.62 10.90 3.92
N ARG A 21 -6.65 11.35 3.20
CA ARG A 21 -8.00 10.77 3.29
C ARG A 21 -8.01 9.29 2.92
N LEU A 22 -7.33 8.90 1.85
CA LEU A 22 -7.21 7.50 1.41
C LEU A 22 -6.47 6.65 2.44
N LEU A 23 -5.36 7.16 2.99
CA LEU A 23 -4.59 6.46 4.05
C LEU A 23 -5.42 6.30 5.32
N MET A 24 -6.19 7.32 5.71
CA MET A 24 -7.07 7.25 6.87
C MET A 24 -8.15 6.19 6.68
N LEU A 25 -8.76 6.12 5.49
CA LEU A 25 -9.76 5.11 5.14
C LEU A 25 -9.20 3.68 5.23
N ILE A 26 -7.97 3.44 4.76
CA ILE A 26 -7.28 2.14 4.90
C ILE A 26 -6.95 1.84 6.36
N ALA A 27 -6.59 2.86 7.15
CA ALA A 27 -6.25 2.69 8.57
C ALA A 27 -7.48 2.39 9.45
N GLU A 28 -8.64 2.93 9.06
CA GLU A 28 -9.94 2.69 9.71
C GLU A 28 -10.54 1.34 9.31
N ASN A 29 -10.25 0.84 8.11
CA ASN A 29 -10.76 -0.42 7.57
C ASN A 29 -9.63 -1.43 7.32
N PRO A 30 -8.97 -1.98 8.36
CA PRO A 30 -7.90 -2.95 8.20
C PRO A 30 -8.41 -4.27 7.61
N ASN A 31 -7.55 -4.94 6.85
CA ASN A 31 -7.82 -6.20 6.14
C ASN A 31 -9.01 -6.12 5.18
N SER A 32 -9.19 -4.97 4.52
CA SER A 32 -10.28 -4.78 3.58
C SER A 32 -9.84 -5.07 2.15
N TYR A 33 -10.78 -5.58 1.35
CA TYR A 33 -10.54 -5.79 -0.08
C TYR A 33 -10.45 -4.45 -0.80
N ARG A 34 -9.64 -4.40 -1.87
CA ARG A 34 -9.56 -3.22 -2.75
C ARG A 34 -10.94 -2.70 -3.17
N ARG A 35 -11.83 -3.59 -3.60
CA ARG A 35 -13.19 -3.23 -4.05
C ARG A 35 -14.04 -2.60 -2.95
N ASP A 36 -13.85 -3.02 -1.70
CA ASP A 36 -14.61 -2.50 -0.57
C ASP A 36 -14.16 -1.06 -0.27
N LEU A 37 -12.84 -0.84 -0.29
CA LEU A 37 -12.25 0.49 -0.17
C LEU A 37 -12.63 1.39 -1.37
N GLU A 38 -12.67 0.85 -2.59
CA GLU A 38 -13.12 1.56 -3.80
C GLU A 38 -14.62 1.90 -3.77
N ALA A 39 -15.44 1.08 -3.12
CA ALA A 39 -16.86 1.37 -2.92
C ALA A 39 -17.07 2.52 -1.92
N LEU A 40 -16.17 2.66 -0.94
CA LEU A 40 -16.17 3.76 0.02
C LEU A 40 -15.60 5.06 -0.56
N ASP A 41 -14.61 4.96 -1.45
CA ASP A 41 -14.05 6.10 -2.17
C ASP A 41 -13.67 5.74 -3.62
N PRO A 42 -14.38 6.24 -4.64
CA PRO A 42 -14.13 5.88 -6.03
C PRO A 42 -12.80 6.43 -6.60
N GLU A 43 -12.18 7.43 -5.95
CA GLU A 43 -10.84 7.90 -6.35
C GLU A 43 -9.74 6.89 -5.98
N LEU A 44 -10.07 5.90 -5.16
CA LEU A 44 -9.19 4.84 -4.66
C LEU A 44 -8.82 3.80 -5.74
N HIS A 45 -9.41 3.90 -6.96
CA HIS A 45 -9.04 3.10 -8.15
C HIS A 45 -7.54 3.15 -8.49
N TYR A 46 -6.82 4.17 -8.02
CA TYR A 46 -5.39 4.36 -8.23
C TYR A 46 -4.49 3.75 -7.14
N LEU A 47 -5.01 2.88 -6.26
CA LEU A 47 -4.27 2.25 -5.14
C LEU A 47 -2.82 1.81 -5.45
N PRO A 48 -2.48 1.14 -6.57
CA PRO A 48 -1.09 0.80 -6.88
C PRO A 48 -0.20 2.02 -7.22
N ALA A 49 -0.75 3.05 -7.87
CA ALA A 49 -0.04 4.30 -8.13
C ALA A 49 0.05 5.17 -6.87
N LEU A 50 -1.00 5.17 -6.05
CA LEU A 50 -1.00 5.79 -4.72
C LEU A 50 0.11 5.17 -3.87
N ASN A 51 0.18 3.84 -3.79
CA ASN A 51 1.19 3.14 -3.00
C ASN A 51 2.60 3.58 -3.42
N GLN A 52 2.92 3.61 -4.71
CA GLN A 52 4.22 4.11 -5.18
C GLN A 52 4.49 5.57 -4.74
N LYS A 53 3.48 6.44 -4.77
CA LYS A 53 3.63 7.85 -4.38
C LYS A 53 3.75 8.08 -2.86
N VAL A 54 3.10 7.24 -2.06
CA VAL A 54 3.04 7.41 -0.60
C VAL A 54 3.98 6.49 0.16
N SER A 55 4.48 5.41 -0.45
CA SER A 55 5.32 4.40 0.20
C SER A 55 6.59 4.99 0.78
N GLU A 56 7.27 5.91 0.06
CA GLU A 56 8.47 6.56 0.56
C GLU A 56 8.17 7.41 1.80
N ARG A 57 7.08 8.19 1.75
CA ARG A 57 6.65 9.07 2.85
C ARG A 57 6.16 8.28 4.06
N LEU A 58 5.44 7.18 3.82
CA LEU A 58 5.03 6.25 4.86
C LEU A 58 6.26 5.60 5.51
N ALA A 59 7.25 5.18 4.73
CA ALA A 59 8.47 4.58 5.26
C ALA A 59 9.25 5.53 6.18
N VAL A 60 9.29 6.83 5.86
CA VAL A 60 9.91 7.87 6.70
C VAL A 60 9.25 7.96 8.08
N ILE A 61 7.92 7.76 8.15
CA ILE A 61 7.17 7.79 9.42
C ILE A 61 7.02 6.40 10.05
N GLY A 62 7.71 5.39 9.51
CA GLY A 62 7.70 4.03 10.02
C GLY A 62 6.40 3.28 9.75
N LEU A 63 5.67 3.63 8.69
CA LEU A 63 4.45 2.94 8.25
C LEU A 63 4.62 2.34 6.85
N GLU A 64 3.88 1.29 6.51
CA GLU A 64 3.77 0.77 5.16
C GLU A 64 2.34 0.29 4.85
N ILE A 65 1.99 0.26 3.56
CA ILE A 65 0.78 -0.40 3.08
C ILE A 65 1.10 -1.88 2.90
N ASP A 66 0.51 -2.69 3.76
CA ASP A 66 0.56 -4.15 3.70
C ASP A 66 -0.51 -4.66 2.73
N ALA A 67 -0.10 -5.42 1.73
CA ALA A 67 -0.98 -6.08 0.78
C ALA A 67 -0.85 -7.61 0.95
N ARG A 68 -1.69 -8.20 1.79
CA ARG A 68 -1.69 -9.65 2.07
C ARG A 68 -2.66 -10.38 1.14
N SER A 69 -2.25 -11.55 0.64
CA SER A 69 -3.17 -12.42 -0.09
C SER A 69 -4.22 -13.00 0.86
N ALA A 70 -5.49 -12.96 0.47
CA ALA A 70 -6.57 -13.61 1.20
C ALA A 70 -6.35 -15.14 1.18
N LEU A 71 -6.51 -15.77 2.34
CA LEU A 71 -6.39 -17.23 2.52
C LEU A 71 -7.58 -18.02 1.92
N ASP A 72 -8.53 -17.31 1.31
CA ASP A 72 -9.79 -17.81 0.77
C ASP A 72 -9.66 -18.44 -0.65
N GLY A 73 -8.43 -18.61 -1.17
CA GLY A 73 -8.18 -19.17 -2.50
C GLY A 73 -8.55 -18.25 -3.67
N THR A 74 -9.12 -17.07 -3.41
CA THR A 74 -9.57 -16.11 -4.42
C THR A 74 -8.45 -15.26 -5.04
N HIS A 75 -7.18 -15.46 -4.64
CA HIS A 75 -6.02 -14.63 -5.04
C HIS A 75 -6.20 -13.10 -4.83
N ARG A 76 -7.23 -12.70 -4.06
CA ARG A 76 -7.52 -11.29 -3.79
C ARG A 76 -6.56 -10.75 -2.74
N LYS A 77 -6.22 -9.47 -2.85
CA LYS A 77 -5.36 -8.78 -1.88
C LYS A 77 -6.21 -8.01 -0.87
N LEU A 78 -5.86 -8.19 0.40
CA LEU A 78 -6.33 -7.43 1.54
C LEU A 78 -5.33 -6.33 1.83
N TYR A 79 -5.83 -5.10 1.95
CA TYR A 79 -5.01 -3.91 2.18
C TYR A 79 -5.15 -3.48 3.63
N SER A 80 -4.03 -3.16 4.25
CA SER A 80 -3.94 -2.63 5.62
C SER A 80 -2.77 -1.67 5.72
N LEU A 81 -2.77 -0.79 6.72
CA LEU A 81 -1.58 -0.05 7.12
C LEU A 81 -0.95 -0.70 8.34
N ARG A 82 0.37 -0.90 8.30
CA ARG A 82 1.14 -1.49 9.41
C ARG A 82 2.37 -0.66 9.73
N GLU A 83 2.87 -0.80 10.94
CA GLU A 83 4.16 -0.24 11.36
C GLU A 83 5.31 -1.06 10.76
N ILE A 84 6.30 -0.39 10.16
CA ILE A 84 7.54 -1.01 9.71
C ILE A 84 8.42 -1.22 10.95
N ARG A 85 8.64 -2.47 11.35
CA ARG A 85 9.67 -2.78 12.36
C ARG A 85 11.05 -2.41 11.80
N PRO A 86 11.96 -1.82 12.60
CA PRO A 86 13.28 -1.39 12.14
C PRO A 86 14.14 -2.51 11.53
N ASP A 87 13.84 -3.78 11.83
CA ASP A 87 14.50 -4.95 11.25
C ASP A 87 14.17 -5.15 9.74
N HIS A 88 13.01 -4.63 9.28
CA HIS A 88 12.54 -4.74 7.90
C HIS A 88 12.98 -3.60 6.98
N ALA A 89 13.60 -2.54 7.51
CA ALA A 89 14.09 -1.42 6.70
C ALA A 89 15.18 -1.84 5.69
N LYS A 90 15.87 -2.96 5.95
CA LYS A 90 16.78 -3.60 4.96
C LYS A 90 16.06 -4.31 3.82
N SER A 91 14.81 -4.75 4.00
CA SER A 91 14.08 -5.57 3.04
C SER A 91 13.32 -4.72 2.00
N VAL A 92 12.76 -3.57 2.39
CA VAL A 92 12.02 -2.69 1.45
C VAL A 92 12.95 -2.12 0.36
N ARG A 93 14.22 -1.86 0.68
CA ARG A 93 15.23 -1.44 -0.32
C ARG A 93 15.53 -2.54 -1.35
N ALA A 94 15.36 -3.82 -0.99
CA ALA A 94 15.47 -4.94 -1.92
C ALA A 94 14.19 -5.15 -2.75
N THR A 95 13.02 -4.81 -2.22
CA THR A 95 11.75 -4.96 -2.96
C THR A 95 11.56 -3.89 -4.03
N CYS A 96 12.07 -2.67 -3.87
CA CYS A 96 12.09 -1.68 -4.97
C CYS A 96 13.01 -2.10 -6.13
N ASP A 97 14.00 -2.95 -5.88
CA ASP A 97 14.87 -3.54 -6.92
C ASP A 97 14.20 -4.81 -7.54
N ALA A 98 13.34 -5.49 -6.78
CA ALA A 98 12.62 -6.70 -7.21
C ALA A 98 11.25 -6.45 -7.86
N PHE A 99 10.68 -5.24 -7.77
CA PHE A 99 9.62 -4.79 -8.67
C PHE A 99 10.23 -4.44 -10.04
N GLY A 100 10.82 -5.46 -10.65
CA GLY A 100 11.01 -5.50 -12.08
C GLY A 100 9.70 -5.13 -12.74
N TYR A 101 9.73 -4.02 -13.47
CA TYR A 101 8.90 -3.83 -14.63
C TYR A 101 9.03 -5.10 -15.47
N GLY A 102 8.12 -6.06 -15.24
CA GLY A 102 7.88 -7.18 -16.11
C GLY A 102 7.38 -6.62 -17.42
N VAL A 103 8.35 -6.26 -18.26
CA VAL A 103 8.41 -6.58 -19.68
C VAL A 103 7.04 -6.91 -20.27
N TYR A 104 6.49 -5.98 -21.05
CA TYR A 104 5.68 -6.39 -22.20
C TYR A 104 6.60 -7.19 -23.14
N ALA A 105 6.83 -8.47 -22.83
CA ALA A 105 7.30 -9.47 -23.78
C ALA A 105 6.07 -10.29 -24.17
N ALA A 106 5.14 -9.62 -24.84
CA ALA A 106 4.23 -10.28 -25.76
C ALA A 106 4.95 -10.30 -27.11
N GLY A 107 5.42 -11.47 -27.54
CA GLY A 107 6.06 -11.65 -28.85
C GLY A 107 6.92 -12.91 -28.85
N GLY A 108 6.35 -14.01 -29.35
CA GLY A 108 6.93 -15.34 -29.31
C GLY A 108 8.20 -15.54 -30.16
N GLY A 109 8.83 -16.67 -29.90
CA GLY A 109 10.00 -17.17 -30.62
C GLY A 109 10.41 -18.49 -29.97
N ASP A 110 9.61 -19.52 -30.21
CA ASP A 110 10.07 -20.90 -30.11
C ASP A 110 11.00 -21.13 -31.31
N GLU A 111 12.16 -21.76 -31.05
CA GLU A 111 13.18 -22.28 -31.98
C GLU A 111 14.20 -21.30 -32.61
#